data_AF-A0A4P9XIB9-F1
#
_entry.id   AF-A0A4P9XIB9-F1
#
_cell.length_a   1.000
_cell.length_b   1.000
_cell.length_c   1.000
_cell.angle_alpha   90.00
_cell.angle_beta   90.00
_cell.angle_gamma   90.00
#
_symmetry.space_group_name_H-M   'P 1'
#
loop_
_entity.id
_entity.type
_entity.pdbx_description
1 polymer ?
#
loop_
_entity_poly.entity_id
_entity_poly.type
_entity_poly.pdbx_seq_one_letter_code
_entity_poly.pdbx_strand_id
1 'polypeptide(L)'
;MILLETQNVVLRDTLTKHFASQRAEPLDITFVDFDGVTFHLHTPDADDFYKLLLSVRWDCYSQLVEYGARDLLQREYGPYLNETAEDGWHASFSIDPRTIEGDKGR
;
A
#
# COMPACT_ATOMS: atom_id res chain seq x y z
N MET A 1 -3.97 -4.34 -25.44
CA MET A 1 -3.67 -5.24 -24.30
C MET A 1 -4.76 -6.29 -24.28
N ILE A 2 -4.43 -7.58 -24.48
CA ILE A 2 -5.44 -8.65 -24.52
C ILE A 2 -5.67 -9.22 -23.12
N LEU A 3 -4.60 -9.35 -22.32
CA LEU A 3 -4.65 -9.75 -20.93
C LEU A 3 -4.54 -8.53 -20.02
N LEU A 4 -5.28 -8.52 -18.91
CA LEU A 4 -5.17 -7.49 -17.89
C LEU A 4 -3.87 -7.66 -17.10
N GLU A 5 -3.30 -6.54 -16.67
CA GLU A 5 -2.18 -6.54 -15.74
C GLU A 5 -2.66 -6.85 -14.32
N THR A 6 -1.86 -7.57 -13.54
CA THR A 6 -2.19 -7.93 -12.16
C THR A 6 -1.81 -6.84 -11.16
N GLN A 7 -0.91 -5.93 -11.53
CA GLN A 7 -0.50 -4.82 -10.67
C GLN A 7 -1.30 -3.55 -10.94
N ASN A 8 -1.49 -2.76 -9.89
CA ASN A 8 -1.99 -1.40 -10.05
C ASN A 8 -0.87 -0.48 -10.56
N VAL A 9 -1.00 -0.03 -11.82
CA VAL A 9 -0.01 0.82 -12.49
C VAL A 9 0.18 2.16 -11.76
N VAL A 10 -0.90 2.75 -11.23
CA VAL A 10 -0.86 4.02 -10.50
C VAL A 10 -0.04 3.89 -9.22
N LEU A 11 -0.29 2.84 -8.44
CA LEU A 11 0.46 2.56 -7.21
C LEU A 11 1.95 2.33 -7.52
N ARG A 12 2.27 1.47 -8.49
CA ARG A 12 3.65 1.16 -8.88
C ARG A 12 4.41 2.42 -9.31
N ASP A 13 3.83 3.20 -10.22
CA ASP A 13 4.50 4.35 -10.79
C ASP A 13 4.67 5.47 -9.75
N THR A 14 3.70 5.62 -8.85
CA THR A 14 3.78 6.60 -7.75
C THR A 14 4.89 6.22 -6.77
N LEU A 15 4.91 4.97 -6.28
CA LEU A 15 5.96 4.52 -5.36
C LEU A 15 7.35 4.57 -6.00
N THR A 16 7.47 4.15 -7.27
CA THR A 16 8.74 4.19 -7.99
C THR A 16 9.28 5.61 -8.12
N LYS A 17 8.41 6.58 -8.46
CA LYS A 17 8.80 8.00 -8.54
C LYS A 17 9.17 8.56 -7.17
N HIS A 18 8.39 8.25 -6.14
CA HIS A 18 8.62 8.71 -4.77
C HIS A 18 9.97 8.20 -4.23
N PHE A 19 10.26 6.92 -4.42
CA PHE A 19 11.51 6.30 -3.93
C PHE A 19 12.73 6.62 -4.78
N ALA A 20 12.56 6.94 -6.07
CA ALA A 20 13.65 7.43 -6.90
C ALA A 20 14.03 8.89 -6.60
N SER A 21 13.12 9.67 -6.02
CA SER A 21 13.37 11.06 -5.66
C SER A 21 14.37 11.16 -4.52
N GLN A 22 15.38 12.03 -4.66
CA GLN A 22 16.33 12.32 -3.58
C GLN A 22 15.70 13.15 -2.45
N ARG A 23 14.58 13.81 -2.74
CA ARG A 23 13.85 14.65 -1.79
C ARG A 23 12.46 14.06 -1.57
N ALA A 24 12.10 13.80 -0.32
CA ALA A 24 10.74 13.42 0.01
C ALA A 24 9.80 14.63 -0.11
N GLU A 25 8.70 14.43 -0.83
CA GLU A 25 7.64 15.42 -1.02
C GLU A 25 6.35 14.89 -0.38
N PRO A 26 5.47 15.77 0.15
CA PRO A 26 4.19 15.33 0.68
C PRO A 26 3.37 14.68 -0.44
N LEU A 27 2.75 13.55 -0.12
CA LEU A 27 1.92 12.78 -1.03
C LEU A 27 0.55 12.58 -0.39
N ASP A 28 -0.51 12.79 -1.17
CA ASP A 28 -1.88 12.45 -0.79
C ASP A 28 -2.67 12.19 -2.07
N ILE A 29 -2.91 10.91 -2.37
CA ILE A 29 -3.65 10.47 -3.55
C ILE A 29 -4.68 9.40 -3.18
N THR A 30 -5.86 9.50 -3.78
CA THR A 30 -6.89 8.46 -3.73
C THR A 30 -7.16 7.97 -5.14
N PHE A 31 -7.16 6.65 -5.33
CA PHE A 31 -7.44 6.03 -6.62
C PHE A 31 -8.21 4.73 -6.45
N VAL A 32 -8.71 4.19 -7.56
CA VAL A 32 -9.57 3.00 -7.57
C VAL A 32 -8.98 1.93 -8.50
N ASP A 33 -9.44 0.71 -8.31
CA ASP A 33 -9.12 -0.45 -9.14
C ASP A 33 -10.41 -1.23 -9.46
N PHE A 34 -10.28 -2.37 -10.13
CA PHE A 34 -11.41 -3.26 -10.42
C PHE A 34 -12.15 -3.72 -9.15
N ASP A 35 -13.37 -4.20 -9.32
CA ASP A 35 -14.23 -4.73 -8.25
C ASP A 35 -14.53 -3.75 -7.11
N GLY A 36 -14.45 -2.44 -7.38
CA GLY A 36 -14.79 -1.39 -6.42
C GLY A 36 -13.71 -1.13 -5.37
N VAL A 37 -12.51 -1.68 -5.53
CA VAL A 37 -11.41 -1.47 -4.58
C VAL A 37 -10.96 -0.02 -4.63
N THR A 38 -10.85 0.60 -3.46
CA THR A 38 -10.32 1.96 -3.30
C THR A 38 -8.99 1.91 -2.56
N PHE A 39 -8.04 2.72 -2.99
CA PHE A 39 -6.75 2.93 -2.37
C PHE A 39 -6.60 4.40 -1.95
N HIS A 40 -6.01 4.62 -0.78
CA HIS A 40 -5.54 5.93 -0.34
C HIS A 40 -4.09 5.81 0.07
N LEU A 41 -3.24 6.60 -0.58
CA LEU A 41 -1.80 6.61 -0.33
C LEU A 41 -1.43 8.04 0.07
N HIS A 42 -0.97 8.21 1.31
CA HIS A 42 -0.58 9.52 1.82
C HIS A 42 0.60 9.47 2.78
N THR A 43 1.20 10.63 3.06
CA THR A 43 2.21 10.82 4.11
C THR A 43 1.51 11.09 5.45
N PRO A 44 1.54 10.17 6.43
CA PRO A 44 0.82 10.34 7.70
C PRO A 44 1.50 11.34 8.65
N ASP A 45 2.80 11.57 8.49
CA ASP A 45 3.62 12.44 9.33
C ASP A 45 4.08 13.68 8.52
N ALA A 46 3.81 14.87 9.05
CA ALA A 46 4.21 16.13 8.43
C ALA A 46 5.71 16.41 8.54
N ASP A 47 6.41 15.74 9.48
CA ASP A 47 7.84 15.89 9.70
C ASP A 47 8.66 14.83 8.94
N ASP A 48 8.02 13.78 8.40
CA ASP A 48 8.68 12.64 7.76
C ASP A 48 7.96 12.15 6.49
N PHE A 49 8.15 12.89 5.39
CA PHE A 49 7.56 12.57 4.08
C PHE A 49 8.10 11.29 3.41
N TYR A 50 9.09 10.61 4.02
CA TYR A 50 9.55 9.31 3.53
C TYR A 50 8.60 8.17 3.93
N LYS A 51 7.86 8.33 5.03
CA LYS A 51 6.86 7.36 5.46
C LYS A 51 5.59 7.55 4.67
N LEU A 52 5.09 6.45 4.12
CA LEU A 52 3.83 6.39 3.40
C LEU A 52 2.88 5.45 4.11
N LEU A 53 1.62 5.82 4.16
CA LEU A 53 0.53 4.96 4.59
C LEU A 53 -0.33 4.63 3.38
N LEU A 54 -0.42 3.35 3.04
CA LEU A 54 -1.32 2.83 2.02
C LEU A 54 -2.51 2.16 2.69
N SER A 55 -3.69 2.74 2.55
CA SER A 55 -4.95 2.19 3.05
C SER A 55 -5.79 1.65 1.91
N VAL A 56 -6.42 0.50 2.15
CA VAL A 56 -7.21 -0.25 1.16
C VAL A 56 -8.62 -0.45 1.68
N ARG A 57 -9.60 -0.13 0.84
CA ARG A 57 -11.01 -0.39 1.10
C ARG A 57 -11.55 -1.33 0.04
N TRP A 58 -12.08 -2.46 0.51
CA TRP A 58 -12.66 -3.48 -0.33
C TRP A 58 -13.90 -4.08 0.35
N ASP A 59 -15.06 -3.96 -0.30
CA ASP A 59 -16.35 -4.28 0.31
C ASP A 59 -16.48 -5.72 0.81
N CYS A 60 -15.79 -6.68 0.17
CA CYS A 60 -15.82 -8.09 0.59
C CYS A 60 -14.66 -8.48 1.53
N TYR A 61 -13.87 -7.51 2.03
CA TYR A 61 -12.71 -7.81 2.88
C TYR A 61 -13.05 -8.64 4.11
N SER A 62 -14.20 -8.38 4.75
CA SER A 62 -14.65 -9.15 5.92
C SER A 62 -14.76 -10.64 5.62
N GLN A 63 -15.35 -11.01 4.48
CA GLN A 63 -15.45 -12.41 4.04
C GLN A 63 -14.08 -12.99 3.72
N LEU A 64 -13.18 -12.23 3.08
CA LEU A 64 -11.82 -12.69 2.79
C LEU A 64 -11.05 -13.02 4.07
N VAL A 65 -11.23 -12.23 5.13
CA VAL A 65 -10.61 -12.49 6.43
C VAL A 65 -11.12 -13.80 7.04
N GLU A 66 -12.41 -14.13 6.90
CA GLU A 66 -12.96 -15.43 7.34
C GLU A 66 -12.29 -16.63 6.65
N TYR A 67 -11.81 -16.44 5.42
CA TYR A 67 -11.05 -17.45 4.67
C TYR A 67 -9.53 -17.37 4.86
N GLY A 68 -9.03 -16.61 5.85
CA GLY A 68 -7.61 -16.56 6.19
C GLY A 68 -6.80 -15.53 5.40
N ALA A 69 -7.44 -14.54 4.77
CA ALA A 69 -6.70 -13.47 4.07
C ALA A 69 -5.78 -12.69 5.00
N ARG A 70 -6.14 -12.52 6.28
CA ARG A 70 -5.28 -11.82 7.26
C ARG A 70 -3.98 -12.57 7.51
N ASP A 71 -4.01 -13.89 7.60
CA ASP A 71 -2.81 -14.71 7.79
C ASP A 71 -1.88 -14.63 6.58
N LEU A 72 -2.46 -14.58 5.37
CA LEU A 72 -1.71 -14.39 4.14
C LEU A 72 -1.05 -13.01 4.09
N LEU A 73 -1.80 -11.95 4.42
CA LEU A 73 -1.26 -10.59 4.49
C LEU A 73 -0.15 -10.47 5.53
N GLN A 74 -0.32 -11.08 6.70
CA GLN A 74 0.71 -11.10 7.75
C GLN A 74 1.97 -11.84 7.30
N ARG A 75 1.82 -12.94 6.54
CA ARG A 75 2.95 -13.70 6.01
C ARG A 75 3.76 -12.91 4.98
N GLU A 76 3.09 -12.25 4.03
CA GLU A 76 3.76 -11.54 2.93
C GLU A 76 4.23 -10.13 3.33
N TYR A 77 3.40 -9.42 4.11
CA TYR A 77 3.59 -7.99 4.39
C TYR A 77 3.72 -7.68 5.88
N GLY A 78 3.88 -8.67 6.75
CA GLY A 78 3.89 -8.50 8.21
C GLY A 78 4.72 -7.32 8.76
N PRO A 79 5.94 -7.05 8.24
CA PRO A 79 6.73 -5.89 8.68
C PRO A 79 6.14 -4.52 8.30
N TYR A 80 5.28 -4.48 7.28
CA TYR A 80 4.65 -3.29 6.73
C TYR A 80 3.16 -3.19 7.09
N LEU A 81 2.53 -4.29 7.52
CA LEU A 81 1.10 -4.35 7.81
C LEU A 81 0.80 -3.75 9.18
N ASN A 82 -0.11 -2.79 9.24
CA ASN A 82 -0.54 -2.22 10.51
C ASN A 82 -1.49 -3.18 11.23
N GLU A 83 -1.36 -3.28 12.55
CA GLU A 83 -2.27 -4.10 13.37
C GLU A 83 -3.73 -3.65 13.22
N THR A 84 -3.92 -2.32 13.20
CA THR A 84 -5.20 -1.63 13.02
C THR A 84 -5.17 -0.83 11.72
N ALA A 85 -6.22 -0.96 10.92
CA ALA A 85 -6.40 -0.17 9.71
C ALA A 85 -6.77 1.29 10.05
N GLU A 86 -6.52 2.19 9.11
CA GLU A 86 -6.99 3.57 9.17
C GLU A 86 -8.52 3.64 9.27
N ASP A 87 -9.05 4.65 9.95
CA ASP A 87 -10.49 4.81 10.16
C ASP A 87 -11.26 4.87 8.81
N GLY A 88 -12.24 3.98 8.65
CA GLY A 88 -13.02 3.86 7.42
C GLY A 88 -12.36 3.00 6.32
N TRP A 89 -11.22 2.38 6.62
CA TRP A 89 -10.49 1.48 5.73
C TRP A 89 -10.44 0.06 6.30
N HIS A 90 -10.10 -0.91 5.44
CA HIS A 90 -10.12 -2.33 5.80
C HIS A 90 -8.74 -2.88 6.14
N ALA A 91 -7.70 -2.41 5.44
CA ALA A 91 -6.31 -2.77 5.68
C ALA A 91 -5.41 -1.55 5.43
N SER A 92 -4.35 -1.40 6.23
CA SER A 92 -3.38 -0.32 6.06
C SER A 92 -1.95 -0.84 6.15
N PHE A 93 -1.07 -0.28 5.32
CA PHE A 93 0.33 -0.67 5.21
C PHE A 93 1.22 0.56 5.39
N SER A 94 2.12 0.51 6.37
CA SER A 94 3.17 1.50 6.57
C SER A 94 4.39 1.12 5.74
N ILE A 95 4.76 1.98 4.82
CA ILE A 95 5.87 1.78 3.90
C ILE A 95 6.91 2.86 4.17
N ASP A 96 8.13 2.44 4.49
CA ASP A 96 9.27 3.34 4.67
C ASP A 96 10.44 2.80 3.83
N PRO A 97 10.92 3.56 2.82
CA PRO A 97 12.02 3.10 1.96
C PRO A 97 13.32 2.85 2.74
N ARG A 98 13.47 3.42 3.94
CA ARG A 98 14.66 3.25 4.79
C ARG A 98 14.65 1.91 5.54
N THR A 99 13.48 1.33 5.76
CA THR A 99 13.32 0.05 6.48
C THR A 99 13.23 -1.15 5.53
N ILE A 100 13.07 -0.90 4.23
CA ILE A 100 13.10 -1.95 3.21
C ILE A 100 14.55 -2.36 3.01
N GLU A 101 14.96 -3.50 3.59
CA GLU A 101 16.20 -4.17 3.19
C GLU A 101 16.02 -4.66 1.75
N GLY A 102 16.54 -3.88 0.80
CA GLY A 102 16.48 -4.26 -0.61
C GLY A 102 17.29 -5.52 -0.87
N ASP A 103 16.65 -6.54 -1.43
CA ASP A 103 17.35 -7.52 -2.25
C ASP A 103 18.05 -6.73 -3.37
N LYS A 104 19.37 -6.59 -3.27
CA LYS A 104 20.19 -5.94 -4.27
C LYS A 104 20.33 -6.87 -5.46
N GLY A 105 19.25 -7.03 -6.23
CA GLY A 105 19.23 -7.60 -7.56
C GLY A 105 19.65 -9.07 -7.65
N ARG A 106 18.77 -9.86 -8.26
CA ARG A 106 19.20 -11.01 -9.05
C ARG A 106 18.78 -10.82 -10.50
#